data_AF-A0A1V2CDI6-F1
#
_entry.id   AF-A0A1V2CDI6-F1
#
_cell.length_a   1.000
_cell.length_b   1.000
_cell.length_c   1.000
_cell.angle_alpha   90.00
_cell.angle_beta   90.00
_cell.angle_gamma   90.00
#
_symmetry.space_group_name_H-M   'P 1'
#
loop_
_entity.id
_entity.type
_entity.pdbx_description
1 polymer ?
#
loop_
_entity_poly.entity_id
_entity_poly.type
_entity_poly.pdbx_seq_one_letter_code
_entity_poly.pdbx_strand_id
1 'polypeptide(L)'
;MKTNTIILLAGLILILISIFTSYRKAQKNESLKDIDPNQLIPGPIVHDKLSDEQIEKITKIQSVFSDVYPISLEDSIKNFKRDRNPDNEIRVWYNMMNAYEKFVSKDPQITLEKKSEAFKLILSRSMMDESKVRNQTEFRVLNDNEVNEIFANYTLQSKPIITA
;
A
#
# COMPACT_ATOMS: atom_id res chain seq x y z
N MET A 1 39.11 13.19 41.16
CA MET A 1 38.54 13.80 39.95
C MET A 1 37.90 12.81 38.96
N LYS A 2 38.36 11.56 38.83
CA LYS A 2 37.82 10.62 37.81
C LYS A 2 36.39 10.11 38.06
N THR A 3 36.02 9.87 39.32
CA THR A 3 34.71 9.27 39.67
C THR A 3 33.54 10.21 39.41
N ASN A 4 33.67 11.50 39.77
CA ASN A 4 32.61 12.49 39.57
C ASN A 4 32.36 12.76 38.08
N THR A 5 33.40 12.74 37.24
CA THR A 5 33.26 12.85 35.78
C THR A 5 32.54 11.64 35.18
N ILE A 6 32.80 10.42 35.67
CA ILE A 6 32.10 9.20 35.23
C ILE A 6 30.62 9.25 35.62
N ILE A 7 30.31 9.69 36.84
CA ILE A 7 28.92 9.84 37.32
C ILE A 7 28.17 10.88 36.48
N LEU A 8 28.81 12.01 36.16
CA LEU A 8 28.23 13.06 35.29
C LEU A 8 27.98 12.54 33.87
N LEU A 9 28.91 11.79 33.28
CA LEU A 9 28.74 11.19 31.95
C LEU A 9 27.61 10.14 31.92
N ALA A 10 27.53 9.29 32.94
CA ALA A 10 26.46 8.31 33.06
C ALA A 10 25.08 8.97 33.19
N GLY A 11 24.98 10.05 33.97
CA GLY A 11 23.77 10.86 34.08
C GLY A 11 23.35 11.49 32.75
N LEU A 12 24.31 12.02 31.99
CA LEU A 12 24.05 12.61 30.66
C LEU A 12 23.54 11.56 29.65
N ILE A 13 24.13 10.36 29.64
CA ILE A 13 23.71 9.26 28.77
C ILE A 13 22.27 8.82 29.09
N LEU A 14 21.92 8.71 30.37
CA LEU A 14 20.56 8.36 30.78
C LEU A 14 19.53 9.41 30.35
N ILE A 15 19.88 10.69 30.39
CA ILE A 15 19.03 11.79 29.90
C ILE A 15 18.87 11.71 28.37
N LEU A 16 19.93 11.42 27.63
CA LEU A 16 19.85 11.28 26.17
C LEU A 16 18.99 10.07 25.77
N ILE A 17 19.08 8.95 26.50
CA ILE A 17 18.23 7.77 26.28
C ILE A 17 16.76 8.08 26.59
N SER A 18 16.47 8.81 27.67
CA SER A 18 15.09 9.17 28.02
C SER A 18 14.48 10.16 27.01
N ILE A 19 15.26 11.12 26.52
CA ILE A 19 14.85 12.01 25.42
C ILE A 19 14.59 11.21 24.15
N PHE A 20 15.51 10.32 23.75
CA PHE A 20 15.38 9.50 22.55
C PHE A 20 14.18 8.54 22.59
N THR A 21 13.92 7.92 23.74
CA THR A 21 12.75 7.04 23.95
C THR A 21 11.44 7.82 23.97
N SER A 22 11.41 9.00 24.58
CA SER A 22 10.26 9.89 24.57
C SER A 22 9.94 10.39 23.16
N TYR A 23 10.97 10.78 22.39
CA TYR A 23 10.82 11.19 20.99
C TYR A 23 10.26 10.07 20.10
N ARG A 24 10.76 8.84 20.26
CA ARG A 24 10.21 7.65 19.57
C ARG A 24 8.76 7.38 19.94
N LYS A 25 8.40 7.55 21.22
CA LYS A 25 7.02 7.35 21.69
C LYS A 25 6.07 8.42 21.13
N ALA A 26 6.51 9.68 21.05
CA ALA A 26 5.74 10.77 20.46
C ALA A 26 5.49 10.57 18.96
N GLN A 27 6.50 10.12 18.19
CA GLN A 27 6.32 9.76 16.77
C GLN A 27 5.33 8.60 16.57
N LYS A 28 5.24 7.67 17.54
CA LYS A 28 4.31 6.54 17.48
C LYS A 28 2.86 6.94 17.78
N ASN A 29 2.62 8.16 18.27
CA ASN A 29 1.32 8.61 18.79
C ASN A 29 0.49 9.46 17.81
N GLU A 30 0.90 9.65 16.55
CA GLU A 30 -0.07 10.05 15.53
C GLU A 30 -1.01 8.87 15.27
N SER A 31 -2.23 8.96 15.83
CA SER A 31 -3.26 7.94 15.62
C SER A 31 -3.62 7.88 14.14
N LEU A 32 -3.26 6.80 13.47
CA LEU A 32 -3.76 6.50 12.13
C LEU A 32 -5.29 6.48 12.15
N LYS A 33 -5.91 7.15 11.18
CA LYS A 33 -7.36 7.15 10.99
C LYS A 33 -7.69 6.43 9.70
N ASP A 34 -8.62 5.48 9.78
CA ASP A 34 -9.22 4.87 8.59
C ASP A 34 -10.29 5.83 8.07
N ILE A 35 -10.27 6.10 6.76
CA ILE A 35 -11.23 6.96 6.08
C ILE A 35 -11.97 6.11 5.04
N ASP A 36 -13.29 6.22 4.98
CA ASP A 36 -14.09 5.59 3.92
C ASP A 36 -13.73 6.23 2.57
N PRO A 37 -13.18 5.47 1.60
CA PRO A 37 -12.83 5.99 0.29
C PRO A 37 -13.99 6.67 -0.45
N ASN A 38 -15.24 6.28 -0.16
CA ASN A 38 -16.43 6.87 -0.78
C ASN A 38 -16.71 8.30 -0.31
N GLN A 39 -16.09 8.72 0.79
CA GLN A 39 -16.19 10.10 1.30
C GLN A 39 -15.11 11.02 0.72
N LEU A 40 -14.15 10.47 -0.04
CA LEU A 40 -13.07 11.23 -0.64
C LEU A 40 -13.53 11.91 -1.92
N ILE A 41 -13.21 13.20 -2.03
CA ILE A 41 -13.37 13.95 -3.28
C ILE A 41 -12.06 13.80 -4.07
N PRO A 42 -12.10 13.39 -5.35
CA PRO A 42 -10.90 13.31 -6.17
C PRO A 42 -10.17 14.65 -6.23
N GLY A 43 -8.84 14.61 -6.05
CA GLY A 43 -8.01 15.80 -6.22
C GLY A 43 -8.04 16.36 -7.65
N PRO A 44 -7.53 17.58 -7.86
CA PRO A 44 -7.38 18.14 -9.19
C PRO A 44 -6.38 17.30 -10.00
N ILE A 45 -6.45 17.42 -11.33
CA ILE A 45 -5.37 16.97 -12.21
C ILE A 45 -4.16 17.87 -11.93
N VAL A 46 -3.02 17.27 -11.58
CA VAL A 46 -1.78 18.00 -11.26
C VAL A 46 -0.68 17.76 -12.30
N HIS A 47 -0.87 16.80 -13.21
CA HIS A 47 0.00 16.57 -14.36
C HIS A 47 -0.77 16.77 -15.65
N ASP A 48 -0.31 17.65 -16.53
CA ASP A 48 -0.96 17.86 -17.84
C ASP A 48 -0.77 16.67 -18.78
N LYS A 49 0.37 15.98 -18.68
CA LYS A 49 0.74 14.81 -19.48
C LYS A 49 1.51 13.80 -18.64
N LEU A 50 1.42 12.53 -19.04
CA LEU A 50 2.27 11.44 -18.58
C LEU A 50 3.28 11.11 -19.70
N SER A 51 4.40 10.49 -19.35
CA SER A 51 5.35 9.99 -20.36
C SER A 51 4.78 8.79 -21.10
N ASP A 52 5.30 8.49 -22.29
CA ASP A 52 4.87 7.31 -23.06
C ASP A 52 5.11 6.01 -22.28
N GLU A 53 6.23 5.91 -21.55
CA GLU A 53 6.54 4.78 -20.68
C GLU A 53 5.51 4.62 -19.54
N GLN A 54 5.04 5.72 -18.95
CA GLN A 54 3.99 5.69 -17.93
C GLN A 54 2.68 5.20 -18.55
N ILE A 55 2.30 5.73 -19.73
CA ILE A 55 1.07 5.34 -20.43
C ILE A 55 1.10 3.85 -20.80
N GLU A 56 2.23 3.32 -21.26
CA GLU A 56 2.40 1.89 -21.55
C GLU A 56 2.14 1.03 -20.31
N LYS A 57 2.76 1.39 -19.16
CA LYS A 57 2.57 0.67 -17.89
C LYS A 57 1.11 0.74 -17.42
N ILE A 58 0.48 1.91 -17.50
CA ILE A 58 -0.92 2.11 -17.12
C ILE A 58 -1.85 1.28 -18.01
N THR A 59 -1.57 1.22 -19.31
CA THR A 59 -2.33 0.40 -20.26
C THR A 59 -2.28 -1.07 -19.89
N LYS A 60 -1.08 -1.56 -19.55
CA LYS A 60 -0.92 -2.95 -19.09
C LYS A 60 -1.70 -3.20 -17.79
N ILE A 61 -1.54 -2.35 -16.79
CA ILE A 61 -2.24 -2.45 -15.50
C ILE A 61 -3.77 -2.49 -15.72
N GLN A 62 -4.32 -1.55 -16.51
CA GLN A 62 -5.75 -1.47 -16.77
C GLN A 62 -6.26 -2.73 -17.48
N SER A 63 -5.51 -3.24 -18.46
CA SER A 63 -5.91 -4.45 -19.19
C SER A 63 -6.02 -5.68 -18.29
N VAL A 64 -5.04 -5.88 -17.38
CA VAL A 64 -5.01 -7.02 -16.44
C VAL A 64 -6.17 -7.00 -15.46
N PHE A 65 -6.57 -5.81 -15.00
CA PHE A 65 -7.66 -5.66 -14.03
C PHE A 65 -9.03 -5.41 -14.67
N SER A 66 -9.13 -5.37 -15.99
CA SER A 66 -10.34 -4.90 -16.70
C SER A 66 -11.61 -5.72 -16.39
N ASP A 67 -11.48 -6.97 -15.98
CA ASP A 67 -12.60 -7.84 -15.61
C ASP A 67 -13.12 -7.57 -14.17
N VAL A 68 -12.24 -7.19 -13.24
CA VAL A 68 -12.55 -6.97 -11.81
C VAL A 68 -12.63 -5.50 -11.40
N TYR A 69 -12.05 -4.61 -12.20
CA TYR A 69 -12.03 -3.16 -12.01
C TYR A 69 -12.24 -2.45 -13.35
N PRO A 70 -13.48 -2.45 -13.87
CA PRO A 70 -13.80 -2.08 -15.25
C PRO A 70 -13.88 -0.56 -15.45
N ILE A 71 -12.76 0.14 -15.25
CA ILE A 71 -12.62 1.55 -15.64
C ILE A 71 -11.96 1.65 -17.02
N SER A 72 -12.27 2.71 -17.77
CA SER A 72 -11.67 2.94 -19.08
C SER A 72 -10.16 3.23 -18.99
N LEU A 73 -9.42 3.04 -20.09
CA LEU A 73 -8.02 3.46 -20.15
C LEU A 73 -7.89 4.99 -19.98
N GLU A 74 -8.83 5.76 -20.54
CA GLU A 74 -8.87 7.22 -20.39
C GLU A 74 -9.04 7.61 -18.92
N ASP A 75 -9.97 6.98 -18.20
CA ASP A 75 -10.18 7.24 -16.77
C ASP A 75 -8.99 6.78 -15.92
N SER A 76 -8.37 5.66 -16.27
CA SER A 76 -7.12 5.20 -15.64
C SER A 76 -6.03 6.27 -15.77
N ILE A 77 -5.76 6.74 -16.99
CA ILE A 77 -4.78 7.80 -17.25
C ILE A 77 -5.15 9.07 -16.49
N LYS A 78 -6.43 9.46 -16.49
CA LYS A 78 -6.93 10.64 -15.77
C LYS A 78 -6.72 10.52 -14.26
N ASN A 79 -6.84 9.32 -13.69
CA ASN A 79 -6.58 9.07 -12.27
C ASN A 79 -5.09 9.21 -11.95
N PHE A 80 -4.21 8.59 -12.74
CA PHE A 80 -2.75 8.75 -12.56
C PHE A 80 -2.26 10.19 -12.72
N LYS A 81 -2.92 11.01 -13.54
CA LYS A 81 -2.62 12.46 -13.66
C LYS A 81 -2.94 13.27 -12.41
N ARG A 82 -3.71 12.72 -11.46
CA ARG A 82 -4.00 13.37 -10.15
C ARG A 82 -2.98 13.03 -9.09
N ASP A 83 -2.21 11.96 -9.28
CA ASP A 83 -1.25 11.51 -8.29
C ASP A 83 -0.07 12.47 -8.22
N ARG A 84 0.31 12.88 -7.01
CA ARG A 84 1.46 13.77 -6.81
C ARG A 84 2.75 13.18 -7.37
N ASN A 85 2.87 11.84 -7.35
CA ASN A 85 3.99 11.11 -7.92
C ASN A 85 3.47 9.89 -8.71
N PRO A 86 3.20 10.04 -10.02
CA PRO A 86 2.65 8.97 -10.84
C PRO A 86 3.57 7.73 -10.90
N ASP A 87 4.90 7.90 -10.88
CA ASP A 87 5.83 6.76 -10.88
C ASP A 87 5.72 5.93 -9.61
N ASN A 88 5.46 6.58 -8.47
CA ASN A 88 5.22 5.89 -7.21
C ASN A 88 3.95 5.04 -7.29
N GLU A 89 2.87 5.62 -7.78
CA GLU A 89 1.58 4.92 -7.89
C GLU A 89 1.64 3.81 -8.92
N ILE A 90 2.23 4.05 -10.09
CA ILE A 90 2.47 3.02 -11.12
C ILE A 90 3.25 1.85 -10.51
N ARG A 91 4.28 2.11 -9.68
CA ARG A 91 5.04 1.04 -9.01
C ARG A 91 4.15 0.20 -8.07
N VAL A 92 3.26 0.82 -7.31
CA VAL A 92 2.32 0.11 -6.42
C VAL A 92 1.37 -0.75 -7.24
N TRP A 93 0.68 -0.15 -8.22
CA TRP A 93 -0.26 -0.86 -9.09
C TRP A 93 0.40 -1.98 -9.89
N TYR A 94 1.64 -1.80 -10.35
CA TYR A 94 2.39 -2.84 -11.05
C TYR A 94 2.74 -4.03 -10.13
N ASN A 95 3.01 -3.78 -8.85
CA ASN A 95 3.20 -4.86 -7.88
C ASN A 95 1.89 -5.59 -7.57
N MET A 96 0.78 -4.86 -7.48
CA MET A 96 -0.54 -5.49 -7.38
C MET A 96 -0.84 -6.37 -8.60
N MET A 97 -0.57 -5.85 -9.80
CA MET A 97 -0.76 -6.57 -11.07
C MET A 97 0.06 -7.87 -11.09
N ASN A 98 1.34 -7.81 -10.74
CA ASN A 98 2.19 -9.00 -10.70
C ASN A 98 1.70 -10.07 -9.69
N ALA A 99 1.22 -9.65 -8.51
CA ALA A 99 0.70 -10.57 -7.51
C ALA A 99 -0.62 -11.23 -7.98
N TYR A 100 -1.49 -10.43 -8.61
CA TYR A 100 -2.74 -10.90 -9.19
C TYR A 100 -2.51 -11.88 -10.34
N GLU A 101 -1.67 -11.52 -11.32
CA GLU A 101 -1.36 -12.38 -12.47
C GLU A 101 -0.82 -13.74 -12.03
N LYS A 102 0.12 -13.76 -11.07
CA LYS A 102 0.68 -15.00 -10.50
C LYS A 102 -0.37 -15.90 -9.86
N PHE A 103 -1.39 -15.31 -9.24
CA PHE A 103 -2.47 -16.06 -8.60
C PHE A 103 -3.43 -16.61 -9.66
N VAL A 104 -3.94 -15.74 -10.56
CA VAL A 104 -4.95 -16.14 -11.55
C VAL A 104 -4.41 -17.06 -12.63
N SER A 105 -3.11 -17.01 -12.96
CA SER A 105 -2.53 -17.87 -14.00
C SER A 105 -2.45 -19.35 -13.61
N LYS A 106 -2.65 -19.68 -12.33
CA LYS A 106 -2.59 -21.06 -11.83
C LYS A 106 -3.84 -21.87 -12.15
N ASP A 107 -4.97 -21.20 -12.33
CA ASP A 107 -6.25 -21.82 -12.62
C ASP A 107 -6.91 -21.12 -13.81
N PRO A 108 -6.80 -21.69 -15.03
CA PRO A 108 -7.47 -21.16 -16.21
C PRO A 108 -9.01 -21.13 -16.10
N GLN A 109 -9.59 -21.85 -15.12
CA GLN A 109 -11.04 -21.91 -14.88
C GLN A 109 -11.46 -21.03 -13.68
N ILE A 110 -10.56 -20.19 -13.17
CA ILE A 110 -10.84 -19.33 -12.02
C ILE A 110 -12.06 -18.44 -12.29
N THR A 111 -12.99 -18.41 -11.33
CA THR A 111 -14.22 -17.65 -11.45
C THR A 111 -13.97 -16.14 -11.30
N LEU A 112 -14.84 -15.33 -11.91
CA LEU A 112 -14.80 -13.87 -11.76
C LEU A 112 -14.94 -13.44 -10.29
N GLU A 113 -15.73 -14.17 -9.49
CA GLU A 113 -15.89 -13.92 -8.06
C GLU A 113 -14.55 -14.07 -7.31
N LYS A 114 -13.82 -15.17 -7.58
CA LYS A 114 -12.53 -15.43 -6.94
C LYS A 114 -11.45 -14.46 -7.39
N LYS A 115 -11.44 -14.09 -8.67
CA LYS A 115 -10.61 -12.98 -9.18
C LYS A 115 -10.91 -11.66 -8.45
N SER A 116 -12.19 -11.33 -8.31
CA SER A 116 -12.62 -10.09 -7.65
C SER A 116 -12.20 -10.05 -6.18
N GLU A 117 -12.31 -11.17 -5.47
CA GLU A 117 -11.86 -11.26 -4.07
C GLU A 117 -10.34 -11.17 -3.95
N ALA A 118 -9.58 -11.82 -4.85
CA ALA A 118 -8.13 -11.69 -4.91
C ALA A 118 -7.68 -10.24 -5.18
N PHE A 119 -8.32 -9.55 -6.13
CA PHE A 119 -8.07 -8.13 -6.40
C PHE A 119 -8.30 -7.27 -5.16
N LYS A 120 -9.44 -7.44 -4.48
CA LYS A 120 -9.76 -6.70 -3.24
C LYS A 120 -8.75 -6.96 -2.13
N LEU A 121 -8.34 -8.22 -1.96
CA LEU A 121 -7.32 -8.60 -0.99
C LEU A 121 -5.97 -7.92 -1.25
N ILE A 122 -5.52 -7.94 -2.51
CA ILE A 122 -4.27 -7.29 -2.93
C ILE A 122 -4.36 -5.77 -2.76
N LEU A 123 -5.48 -5.17 -3.16
CA LEU A 123 -5.72 -3.73 -2.98
C LEU A 123 -5.66 -3.35 -1.50
N SER A 124 -6.38 -4.07 -0.62
CA SER A 124 -6.29 -3.86 0.83
C SER A 124 -4.84 -3.99 1.32
N ARG A 125 -4.14 -5.04 0.91
CA ARG A 125 -2.74 -5.26 1.30
C ARG A 125 -1.79 -4.14 0.85
N SER A 126 -2.09 -3.47 -0.27
CA SER A 126 -1.29 -2.34 -0.73
C SER A 126 -1.35 -1.13 0.23
N MET A 127 -2.44 -1.00 0.99
CA MET A 127 -2.71 0.12 1.89
C MET A 127 -2.42 -0.19 3.36
N MET A 128 -2.44 -1.46 3.76
CA MET A 128 -2.32 -1.89 5.16
C MET A 128 -1.53 -3.20 5.34
N ASP A 129 -1.03 -3.41 6.55
CA ASP A 129 -0.28 -4.62 6.91
C ASP A 129 -1.18 -5.87 6.89
N GLU A 130 -0.58 -7.03 6.62
CA GLU A 130 -1.27 -8.32 6.49
C GLU A 130 -2.17 -8.66 7.68
N SER A 131 -1.69 -8.43 8.90
CA SER A 131 -2.46 -8.69 10.12
C SER A 131 -3.73 -7.85 10.18
N LYS A 132 -3.67 -6.59 9.74
CA LYS A 132 -4.84 -5.70 9.68
C LYS A 132 -5.81 -6.16 8.59
N VAL A 133 -5.30 -6.52 7.41
CA VAL A 133 -6.13 -7.05 6.32
C VAL A 133 -6.92 -8.28 6.76
N ARG A 134 -6.26 -9.24 7.42
CA ARG A 134 -6.90 -10.47 7.92
C ARG A 134 -7.98 -10.21 8.96
N ASN A 135 -7.77 -9.21 9.81
CA ASN A 135 -8.73 -8.88 10.87
C ASN A 135 -9.95 -8.09 10.34
N GLN A 136 -9.83 -7.45 9.18
CA GLN A 136 -10.86 -6.56 8.62
C GLN A 136 -11.57 -7.12 7.38
N THR A 137 -11.10 -8.25 6.85
CA THR A 137 -11.63 -8.85 5.61
C THR A 137 -12.19 -10.23 5.89
N GLU A 138 -13.47 -10.42 5.59
CA GLU A 138 -14.05 -11.76 5.48
C GLU A 138 -13.80 -12.31 4.08
N PHE A 139 -13.16 -13.49 3.99
CA PHE A 139 -12.92 -14.20 2.74
C PHE A 139 -14.08 -15.15 2.47
N ARG A 140 -14.73 -15.02 1.31
CA ARG A 140 -15.89 -15.83 0.94
C ARG A 140 -15.51 -17.00 0.04
N VAL A 141 -14.53 -16.83 -0.84
CA VAL A 141 -14.16 -17.81 -1.87
C VAL A 141 -12.69 -18.19 -1.87
N LEU A 142 -11.81 -17.35 -1.33
CA LEU A 142 -10.41 -17.67 -1.07
C LEU A 142 -10.27 -18.49 0.20
N ASN A 143 -9.44 -19.53 0.16
CA ASN A 143 -9.03 -20.25 1.37
C ASN A 143 -7.71 -19.68 1.95
N ASP A 144 -7.37 -20.08 3.17
CA ASP A 144 -6.19 -19.57 3.88
C ASP A 144 -4.87 -19.75 3.11
N ASN A 145 -4.71 -20.86 2.39
CA ASN A 145 -3.49 -21.11 1.61
C ASN A 145 -3.37 -20.11 0.45
N GLU A 146 -4.48 -19.81 -0.21
CA GLU A 146 -4.54 -18.82 -1.29
C GLU A 146 -4.31 -17.40 -0.77
N VAL A 147 -4.87 -17.05 0.39
CA VAL A 147 -4.60 -15.78 1.06
C VAL A 147 -3.12 -15.64 1.40
N ASN A 148 -2.51 -16.69 1.99
CA ASN A 148 -1.07 -16.72 2.30
C ASN A 148 -0.21 -16.54 1.05
N GLU A 149 -0.59 -17.21 -0.03
CA GLU A 149 0.10 -17.13 -1.31
C GLU A 149 0.04 -15.72 -1.90
N ILE A 150 -1.15 -15.10 -1.91
CA ILE A 150 -1.34 -13.75 -2.41
C ILE A 150 -0.47 -12.75 -1.64
N PHE A 151 -0.42 -12.87 -0.31
CA PHE A 151 0.47 -12.04 0.51
C PHE A 151 1.95 -12.28 0.23
N ALA A 152 2.37 -13.53 0.07
CA ALA A 152 3.76 -13.83 -0.29
C ALA A 152 4.17 -13.24 -1.66
N ASN A 153 3.20 -13.07 -2.57
CA ASN A 153 3.44 -12.52 -3.90
C ASN A 153 3.42 -10.98 -3.97
N TYR A 154 2.87 -10.29 -2.96
CA TYR A 154 2.89 -8.83 -2.86
C TYR A 154 3.90 -8.37 -1.81
N THR A 155 5.06 -7.89 -2.25
CA THR A 155 6.22 -7.64 -1.37
C THR A 155 6.43 -6.18 -0.98
N LEU A 156 5.64 -5.25 -1.51
CA LEU A 156 5.75 -3.84 -1.12
C LEU A 156 5.19 -3.62 0.29
N GLN A 157 5.93 -2.87 1.11
CA GLN A 157 5.43 -2.42 2.40
C GLN A 157 4.37 -1.33 2.22
N SER A 158 3.24 -1.50 2.91
CA SER A 158 2.23 -0.47 3.08
C SER A 158 2.82 0.72 3.81
N LYS A 159 2.59 1.93 3.29
CA LYS A 159 3.01 3.18 3.93
C LYS A 159 1.79 4.08 4.07
N PRO A 160 1.41 4.48 5.30
CA PRO A 160 0.37 5.47 5.49
C PRO A 160 0.69 6.77 4.76
N ILE A 161 -0.35 7.45 4.26
CA ILE A 161 -0.21 8.79 3.72
C ILE A 161 -0.03 9.75 4.89
N ILE A 162 1.10 10.45 4.91
CA ILE A 162 1.39 11.48 5.91
C ILE A 162 0.89 12.82 5.34
N THR A 163 -0.11 13.41 5.98
CA THR A 163 -0.56 14.77 5.67
C THR A 163 0.41 15.74 6.35
N ALA A 164 1.18 16.47 5.55
CA ALA A 164 2.00 17.60 6.01
C ALA A 164 1.14 18.84 6.27
#